data_AF-A0A3P3UCJ3-F1
#
_entry.id   AF-A0A3P3UCJ3-F1
#
_cell.length_a   1.000
_cell.length_b   1.000
_cell.length_c   1.000
_cell.angle_alpha   90.00
_cell.angle_beta   90.00
_cell.angle_gamma   90.00
#
_symmetry.space_group_name_H-M   'P 1'
#
loop_
_entity.id
_entity.type
_entity.pdbx_description
1 polymer ?
#
loop_
_entity_poly.entity_id
_entity_poly.type
_entity_poly.pdbx_seq_one_letter_code
_entity_poly.pdbx_strand_id
1 'polypeptide(L)'
;MVHIDIFLVPANNARSYHTLITSGMNALPANTADGEEEWRYTELLMYLPSTWDVSPAALEEPQNYWPLAWLRKLGRFPHENKTWFGLGDTIPNGEPPKPIGDQTQLSNFVLLPFLHRYGFNDFLDKLDTAHFSDVLNLERENMCG
;
A
#
# COMPACT_ATOMS: atom_id res chain seq x y z
N MET A 1 -1.80 19.22 10.85
CA MET A 1 -1.19 17.87 10.80
C MET A 1 -2.32 16.87 10.80
N VAL A 2 -2.35 15.94 9.84
CA VAL A 2 -3.40 14.91 9.79
C VAL A 2 -3.13 13.82 10.83
N HIS A 3 -4.19 13.25 11.40
CA HIS A 3 -4.12 12.04 12.21
C HIS A 3 -4.36 10.84 11.30
N ILE A 4 -3.50 9.83 11.35
CA ILE A 4 -3.65 8.62 10.53
C ILE A 4 -3.93 7.43 11.44
N ASP A 5 -5.18 7.00 11.41
CA ASP A 5 -5.63 5.73 11.96
C ASP A 5 -5.54 4.63 10.89
N ILE A 6 -5.47 3.37 11.33
CA ILE A 6 -5.44 2.20 10.43
C ILE A 6 -6.60 1.29 10.79
N PHE A 7 -7.52 1.09 9.86
CA PHE A 7 -8.54 0.05 9.97
C PHE A 7 -7.99 -1.28 9.43
N LEU A 8 -8.17 -2.33 10.21
CA LEU A 8 -7.87 -3.70 9.82
C LEU A 8 -9.18 -4.44 9.55
N VAL A 9 -9.35 -4.93 8.33
CA VAL A 9 -10.41 -5.87 7.97
C VAL A 9 -9.77 -7.26 7.84
N PRO A 10 -10.04 -8.19 8.77
CA PRO A 10 -9.36 -9.46 8.78
C PRO A 10 -9.74 -10.34 7.58
N ALA A 11 -8.83 -11.22 7.17
CA ALA A 11 -9.14 -12.28 6.21
C ALA A 11 -10.31 -13.15 6.70
N ASN A 12 -11.02 -13.77 5.76
CA ASN A 12 -12.10 -14.70 6.05
C ASN A 12 -12.26 -15.72 4.90
N ASN A 13 -13.24 -16.61 5.00
CA ASN A 13 -13.44 -17.68 4.01
C ASN A 13 -13.74 -17.17 2.58
N ALA A 14 -14.26 -15.95 2.42
CA ALA A 14 -14.52 -15.35 1.12
C ALA A 14 -13.34 -14.50 0.62
N ARG A 15 -12.37 -14.18 1.48
CA ARG A 15 -11.23 -13.29 1.16
C ARG A 15 -9.99 -13.71 1.92
N SER A 16 -9.04 -14.31 1.21
CA SER A 16 -7.82 -14.90 1.77
C SER A 16 -6.70 -13.90 2.10
N TYR A 17 -7.05 -12.65 2.42
CA TYR A 17 -6.13 -11.59 2.79
C TYR A 17 -6.74 -10.62 3.81
N HIS A 18 -5.90 -10.06 4.67
CA HIS A 18 -6.26 -8.92 5.50
C HIS A 18 -6.16 -7.65 4.67
N THR A 19 -7.04 -6.70 4.95
CA THR A 19 -6.98 -5.37 4.34
C THR A 19 -6.70 -4.34 5.42
N LEU A 20 -5.60 -3.61 5.25
CA LEU A 20 -5.30 -2.41 6.01
C LEU A 20 -5.74 -1.19 5.20
N ILE A 21 -6.39 -0.24 5.85
CA ILE A 21 -6.91 0.98 5.22
C ILE A 21 -6.54 2.16 6.10
N THR A 22 -5.93 3.20 5.54
CA THR A 22 -5.74 4.44 6.28
C THR A 22 -7.08 5.12 6.51
N SER A 23 -7.18 5.87 7.61
CA SER A 23 -8.28 6.78 7.85
C SER A 23 -7.75 8.10 8.39
N GLY A 24 -8.20 9.19 7.79
CA GLY A 24 -7.81 10.55 8.14
C GLY A 24 -6.77 11.14 7.21
N MET A 25 -6.22 10.37 6.26
CA MET A 25 -5.36 10.90 5.21
C MET A 25 -6.13 11.89 4.33
N ASN A 26 -7.41 11.60 4.08
CA ASN A 26 -8.31 12.45 3.32
C ASN A 26 -8.96 13.59 4.13
N ALA A 27 -8.58 13.79 5.40
CA ALA A 27 -9.16 14.83 6.24
C ALA A 27 -8.80 16.25 5.77
N LEU A 28 -7.72 16.38 4.99
CA LEU A 28 -7.28 17.60 4.34
C LEU A 28 -6.92 17.29 2.87
N PRO A 29 -7.02 18.25 1.94
CA PRO A 29 -6.57 18.04 0.57
C PRO A 29 -5.04 17.96 0.49
N ALA A 30 -4.53 16.99 -0.26
CA ALA A 30 -3.15 16.97 -0.71
C ALA A 30 -2.88 18.08 -1.75
N ASN A 31 -1.61 18.43 -1.94
CA ASN A 31 -1.20 19.43 -2.92
C ASN A 31 -0.97 18.78 -4.29
N THR A 32 -2.05 18.62 -5.05
CA THR A 32 -2.02 18.02 -6.41
C THR A 32 -1.55 19.01 -7.47
N ALA A 33 -1.10 18.47 -8.60
CA ALA A 33 -0.91 19.28 -9.81
C ALA A 33 -2.26 19.69 -10.42
N ASP A 34 -2.24 20.69 -11.30
CA ASP A 34 -3.41 21.11 -12.08
C ASP A 34 -3.89 19.94 -12.96
N GLY A 35 -5.19 19.64 -12.92
CA GLY A 35 -5.80 18.52 -13.63
C GLY A 35 -5.83 17.20 -12.87
N GLU A 36 -5.18 17.13 -11.69
CA GLU A 36 -5.11 15.94 -10.83
C GLU A 36 -5.94 16.11 -9.54
N GLU A 37 -6.89 17.04 -9.55
CA GLU A 37 -7.65 17.45 -8.38
C GLU A 37 -8.47 16.33 -7.72
N GLU A 38 -8.78 15.27 -8.48
CA GLU A 38 -9.49 14.08 -8.00
C GLU A 38 -8.66 13.28 -6.97
N TRP A 39 -7.34 13.42 -7.00
CA TRP A 39 -6.42 12.73 -6.08
C TRP A 39 -6.15 13.50 -4.78
N ARG A 40 -6.76 14.68 -4.61
CA ARG A 40 -6.57 15.52 -3.40
C ARG A 40 -7.04 14.85 -2.12
N TYR A 41 -8.01 13.94 -2.22
CA TYR A 41 -8.61 13.26 -1.08
C TYR A 41 -8.52 11.75 -1.28
N THR A 42 -7.43 11.15 -0.80
CA THR A 42 -7.16 9.73 -0.96
C THR A 42 -6.92 9.05 0.38
N GLU A 43 -7.20 7.75 0.41
CA GLU A 43 -6.77 6.84 1.46
C GLU A 43 -5.94 5.73 0.79
N LEU A 44 -4.97 5.20 1.53
CA LEU A 44 -4.15 4.09 1.09
C LEU A 44 -4.73 2.77 1.60
N LEU A 45 -4.63 1.74 0.76
CA LEU A 45 -4.93 0.36 1.12
C LEU A 45 -3.67 -0.48 1.01
N MET A 46 -3.56 -1.49 1.87
CA MET A 46 -2.53 -2.52 1.78
C MET A 46 -3.14 -3.88 2.10
N TYR A 47 -2.81 -4.87 1.28
CA TYR A 47 -3.21 -6.26 1.53
C TYR A 47 -2.07 -7.04 2.17
N LEU A 48 -2.42 -7.81 3.19
CA LEU A 48 -1.51 -8.75 3.84
C LEU A 48 -2.01 -10.17 3.61
N PRO A 49 -1.11 -11.16 3.42
CA PRO A 49 -1.49 -12.57 3.36
C PRO A 49 -2.36 -12.95 4.56
N SER A 50 -3.35 -13.84 4.37
CA SER A 50 -4.16 -14.37 5.49
C SER A 50 -3.35 -15.08 6.58
N THR A 51 -2.10 -15.43 6.31
CA THR A 51 -1.15 -16.01 7.27
C THR A 51 -0.40 -14.96 8.09
N TRP A 52 -0.55 -13.67 7.78
CA TRP A 52 0.06 -12.59 8.55
C TRP A 52 -0.59 -12.50 9.93
N ASP A 53 0.21 -12.56 10.99
CA ASP A 53 -0.34 -12.47 12.34
C ASP A 53 -0.69 -11.01 12.66
N VAL A 54 -2.00 -10.74 12.66
CA VAL A 54 -2.58 -9.43 12.95
C VAL A 54 -3.15 -9.33 14.36
N SER A 55 -2.83 -10.29 15.24
CA SER A 55 -3.21 -10.21 16.64
C SER A 55 -2.53 -9.01 17.32
N PRO A 56 -3.15 -8.38 18.35
CA PRO A 56 -2.55 -7.25 19.03
C PRO A 56 -1.13 -7.52 19.55
N ALA A 57 -0.88 -8.70 20.13
CA ALA A 57 0.42 -9.09 20.63
C ALA A 57 1.46 -9.24 19.49
N ALA A 58 1.08 -9.85 18.37
CA ALA A 58 1.99 -9.99 17.24
C ALA A 58 2.33 -8.65 16.59
N LEU A 59 1.39 -7.69 16.60
CA LEU A 59 1.61 -6.34 16.08
C LEU A 59 2.47 -5.45 16.98
N GLU A 60 2.87 -5.91 18.18
CA GLU A 60 3.93 -5.28 18.98
C GLU A 60 5.33 -5.60 18.42
N GLU A 61 5.43 -6.68 17.63
CA GLU A 61 6.69 -7.13 17.06
C GLU A 61 7.05 -6.37 15.77
N PRO A 62 8.28 -5.83 15.63
CA PRO A 62 8.69 -5.04 14.47
C PRO A 62 8.46 -5.73 13.12
N GLN A 63 8.68 -7.05 13.05
CA GLN A 63 8.50 -7.86 11.85
C GLN A 63 7.06 -7.90 11.33
N ASN A 64 6.07 -7.75 12.21
CA ASN A 64 4.65 -7.75 11.85
C ASN A 64 4.07 -6.32 11.78
N TYR A 65 4.73 -5.36 12.44
CA TYR A 65 4.25 -4.00 12.61
C TYR A 65 4.59 -3.08 11.43
N TRP A 66 5.66 -3.35 10.67
CA TRP A 66 6.12 -2.48 9.59
C TRP A 66 5.01 -2.08 8.58
N PRO A 67 4.02 -2.94 8.21
CA PRO A 67 2.96 -2.53 7.29
C PRO A 67 2.15 -1.34 7.83
N LEU A 68 1.80 -1.41 9.12
CA LEU A 68 1.07 -0.34 9.81
C LEU A 68 1.94 0.90 9.99
N ALA A 69 3.23 0.73 10.25
CA ALA A 69 4.18 1.84 10.34
C ALA A 69 4.30 2.59 9.00
N TRP A 70 4.41 1.85 7.90
CA TRP A 70 4.53 2.40 6.55
C TRP A 70 3.25 3.08 6.08
N LEU A 71 2.07 2.49 6.28
CA LEU A 71 0.82 3.18 5.94
C LEU A 71 0.67 4.51 6.69
N ARG A 72 1.05 4.57 7.97
CA ARG A 72 1.04 5.82 8.72
C ARG A 72 2.05 6.84 8.18
N LYS A 73 3.24 6.39 7.83
CA LYS A 73 4.28 7.25 7.22
C LYS A 73 3.80 7.81 5.88
N LEU A 74 3.32 6.95 4.99
CA LEU A 74 2.85 7.33 3.66
C LEU A 74 1.57 8.18 3.73
N GLY A 75 0.64 7.89 4.64
CA GLY A 75 -0.57 8.69 4.80
C GLY A 75 -0.30 10.14 5.23
N ARG A 76 0.78 10.40 5.97
CA ARG A 76 1.20 11.78 6.31
C ARG A 76 2.05 12.44 5.23
N PHE A 77 2.74 11.65 4.40
CA PHE A 77 3.78 12.12 3.50
C PHE A 77 3.30 13.23 2.54
N PRO A 78 2.14 13.14 1.86
CA PRO A 78 1.64 14.22 1.00
C PRO A 78 1.50 15.56 1.74
N HIS A 79 0.99 15.51 2.96
CA HIS A 79 0.70 16.69 3.78
C HIS A 79 1.97 17.32 4.35
N GLU A 80 2.90 16.50 4.82
CA GLU A 80 4.18 16.96 5.39
C GLU A 80 5.09 17.57 4.31
N ASN A 81 5.04 17.05 3.08
CA ASN A 81 5.92 17.46 1.99
C ASN A 81 5.25 18.38 0.97
N LYS A 82 3.98 18.77 1.20
CA LYS A 82 3.17 19.57 0.26
C LYS A 82 3.19 18.97 -1.15
N THR A 83 2.95 17.67 -1.21
CA THR A 83 2.88 16.88 -2.45
C THR A 83 1.58 16.09 -2.47
N TRP A 84 1.45 15.21 -3.45
CA TRP A 84 0.43 14.19 -3.59
C TRP A 84 1.11 12.90 -4.07
N PHE A 85 0.34 11.83 -4.18
CA PHE A 85 0.80 10.59 -4.79
C PHE A 85 0.21 10.46 -6.20
N GLY A 86 1.09 10.46 -7.18
CA GLY A 86 0.78 10.19 -8.58
C GLY A 86 0.51 8.72 -8.83
N LEU A 87 -0.19 8.46 -9.93
CA LEU A 87 -0.41 7.11 -10.43
C LEU A 87 0.93 6.48 -10.83
N GLY A 88 1.24 5.32 -10.26
CA GLY A 88 2.48 4.59 -10.52
C GLY A 88 3.70 5.12 -9.75
N ASP A 89 3.52 6.05 -8.81
CA ASP A 89 4.61 6.53 -7.97
C ASP A 89 5.28 5.36 -7.24
N THR A 90 6.61 5.33 -7.30
CA THR A 90 7.43 4.35 -6.59
C THR A 90 8.14 5.02 -5.42
N ILE A 91 8.00 4.46 -4.22
CA ILE A 91 8.57 4.99 -2.98
C ILE A 91 9.60 3.98 -2.46
N PRO A 92 10.90 4.27 -2.58
CA PRO A 92 11.94 3.38 -2.11
C PRO A 92 12.12 3.47 -0.58
N ASN A 93 12.55 2.36 0.02
CA ASN A 93 13.02 2.34 1.40
C ASN A 93 14.51 2.71 1.47
N GLY A 94 14.76 4.02 1.43
CA GLY A 94 16.11 4.60 1.47
C GLY A 94 16.77 4.66 0.09
N GLU A 95 17.99 5.20 0.06
CA GLU A 95 18.83 5.19 -1.14
C GLU A 95 20.26 4.71 -0.84
N PRO A 96 20.73 3.59 -1.44
CA PRO A 96 19.98 2.71 -2.35
C PRO A 96 18.80 2.00 -1.64
N PRO A 97 17.79 1.49 -2.37
CA PRO A 97 16.65 0.80 -1.77
C PRO A 97 17.10 -0.40 -0.92
N LYS A 98 16.52 -0.52 0.27
CA LYS A 98 16.81 -1.60 1.23
C LYS A 98 15.55 -2.39 1.58
N PRO A 99 15.67 -3.68 1.95
CA PRO A 99 14.57 -4.43 2.53
C PRO A 99 13.80 -3.66 3.61
N ILE A 100 12.48 -3.68 3.52
CA ILE A 100 11.56 -3.00 4.44
C ILE A 100 11.52 -3.67 5.81
N GLY A 101 11.82 -4.97 5.88
CA GLY A 101 11.95 -5.73 7.10
C GLY A 101 12.86 -6.94 6.91
N ASP A 102 13.30 -7.53 8.02
CA ASP A 102 14.34 -8.57 8.03
C ASP A 102 13.96 -9.86 7.29
N GLN A 103 12.66 -10.11 7.11
CA GLN A 103 12.12 -11.34 6.51
C GLN A 103 11.53 -11.14 5.10
N THR A 104 11.77 -9.98 4.48
CA THR A 104 11.24 -9.68 3.15
C THR A 104 12.32 -9.08 2.26
N GLN A 105 12.22 -9.28 0.94
CA GLN A 105 13.06 -8.58 -0.04
C GLN A 105 12.37 -7.34 -0.62
N LEU A 106 11.12 -7.06 -0.19
CA LEU A 106 10.41 -5.85 -0.59
C LEU A 106 11.22 -4.63 -0.15
N SER A 107 11.58 -3.79 -1.11
CA SER A 107 12.39 -2.58 -0.87
C SER A 107 11.73 -1.30 -1.37
N ASN A 108 10.62 -1.42 -2.08
CA ASN A 108 9.87 -0.31 -2.66
C ASN A 108 8.37 -0.49 -2.45
N PHE A 109 7.63 0.61 -2.47
CA PHE A 109 6.17 0.63 -2.62
C PHE A 109 5.83 1.23 -3.97
N VAL A 110 4.87 0.67 -4.70
CA VAL A 110 4.27 1.33 -5.85
C VAL A 110 2.84 1.65 -5.54
N LEU A 111 2.44 2.89 -5.82
CA LEU A 111 1.09 3.36 -5.60
C LEU A 111 0.27 3.18 -6.87
N LEU A 112 -0.75 2.33 -6.73
CA LEU A 112 -1.69 2.06 -7.78
C LEU A 112 -3.06 2.63 -7.42
N PRO A 113 -3.80 3.16 -8.40
CA PRO A 113 -5.20 3.52 -8.20
C PRO A 113 -5.96 2.26 -7.80
N PHE A 114 -6.91 2.40 -6.87
CA PHE A 114 -7.80 1.30 -6.53
C PHE A 114 -8.74 1.02 -7.70
N LEU A 115 -8.37 0.06 -8.55
CA LEU A 115 -9.09 -0.32 -9.76
C LEU A 115 -10.29 -1.21 -9.42
N HIS A 116 -11.38 -0.63 -8.91
CA HIS A 116 -12.68 -1.33 -8.88
C HIS A 116 -13.39 -1.29 -10.25
N ARG A 117 -12.94 -0.41 -11.18
CA ARG A 117 -13.72 -0.04 -12.38
C ARG A 117 -13.25 -0.67 -13.70
N TYR A 118 -12.06 -1.25 -13.74
CA TYR A 118 -11.55 -1.99 -14.90
C TYR A 118 -10.96 -3.29 -14.39
N GLY A 119 -11.34 -4.41 -14.99
CA GLY A 119 -10.98 -5.74 -14.51
C GLY A 119 -9.50 -5.84 -14.20
N PHE A 120 -9.19 -6.22 -12.95
CA PHE A 120 -7.85 -6.37 -12.38
C PHE A 120 -6.85 -7.07 -13.32
N ASN A 121 -7.33 -8.03 -14.10
CA ASN A 121 -6.53 -8.84 -15.02
C ASN A 121 -5.94 -8.04 -16.20
N ASP A 122 -6.69 -7.11 -16.80
CA ASP A 122 -6.22 -6.32 -17.96
C ASP A 122 -5.08 -5.35 -17.59
N PHE A 123 -5.02 -4.97 -16.32
CA PHE A 123 -3.98 -4.11 -15.77
C PHE A 123 -2.70 -4.90 -15.47
N LEU A 124 -2.82 -6.14 -14.99
CA LEU A 124 -1.69 -7.03 -14.74
C LEU A 124 -0.96 -7.41 -16.04
N ASP A 125 -1.69 -7.74 -17.10
CA ASP A 125 -1.10 -8.07 -18.41
C ASP A 125 -0.23 -6.94 -18.98
N LYS A 126 -0.59 -5.69 -18.69
CA LYS A 126 0.16 -4.49 -19.11
C LYS A 126 1.39 -4.22 -18.25
N LEU A 127 1.38 -4.61 -16.97
CA LEU A 127 2.54 -4.48 -16.10
C LEU A 127 3.60 -5.54 -16.40
N ASP A 128 3.17 -6.76 -16.73
CA ASP A 128 4.06 -7.87 -17.08
C ASP A 128 4.83 -7.61 -18.38
N THR A 129 4.17 -6.98 -19.37
CA THR A 129 4.81 -6.52 -20.62
C THR A 129 5.78 -5.35 -20.43
N ALA A 130 5.72 -4.65 -19.29
CA ALA A 130 6.53 -3.47 -19.01
C ALA A 130 7.74 -3.74 -18.08
N HIS A 131 7.99 -5.00 -17.71
CA HIS A 131 9.12 -5.42 -16.86
C HIS A 131 9.21 -4.73 -15.48
N PHE A 132 8.09 -4.31 -14.90
CA PHE A 132 8.07 -3.75 -13.54
C PHE A 132 8.11 -4.89 -12.51
N SER A 133 9.24 -5.05 -11.82
CA SER A 133 9.45 -6.05 -10.75
C SER A 133 9.01 -5.61 -9.35
N ASP A 134 8.58 -4.36 -9.17
CA ASP A 134 8.49 -3.72 -7.84
C ASP A 134 7.13 -3.10 -7.55
N VAL A 135 6.06 -3.64 -8.13
CA VAL A 135 4.71 -3.12 -7.88
C VAL A 135 4.18 -3.64 -6.55
N LEU A 136 3.67 -2.76 -5.67
CA LEU A 136 2.89 -3.17 -4.51
C LEU A 136 1.56 -3.77 -4.99
N ASN A 137 1.62 -5.05 -5.35
CA ASN A 137 0.50 -5.95 -5.49
C ASN A 137 0.96 -7.31 -4.96
N LEU A 138 0.71 -7.58 -3.68
CA LEU A 138 0.94 -8.91 -3.11
C LEU A 138 -0.32 -9.76 -3.36
N GLU A 139 -0.45 -10.30 -4.57
CA GLU A 139 -1.29 -11.47 -4.80
C GLU A 139 -0.50 -12.65 -5.40
N ARG A 140 -0.97 -13.82 -4.96
CA ARG A 140 -0.66 -15.23 -5.26
C ARG A 140 -0.69 -15.47 -6.79
N GLU A 141 0.14 -16.32 -7.44
CA GLU A 141 0.28 -17.77 -7.27
C GLU A 141 1.50 -18.31 -8.03
N ASN A 142 2.16 -19.33 -7.46
CA ASN A 142 2.58 -20.52 -8.19
C ASN A 142 2.07 -21.75 -7.42
N MET A 143 0.86 -22.18 -7.81
CA MET A 143 0.42 -23.55 -8.09
C MET A 143 0.70 -24.69 -7.08
N CYS A 144 -0.39 -25.23 -6.52
CA CYS A 144 -0.66 -26.66 -6.71
C CYS A 144 -1.56 -26.81 -7.94
N GLY A 145 -0.95 -27.32 -9.00
CA GLY A 145 -1.45 -27.53 -10.35
C GLY A 145 -0.27 -27.84 -11.24
#